data_AF-A0A1B6H4H8-F1
#
_entry.id   AF-A0A1B6H4H8-F1
#
_cell.length_a   1.000
_cell.length_b   1.000
_cell.length_c   1.000
_cell.angle_alpha   90.00
_cell.angle_beta   90.00
_cell.angle_gamma   90.00
#
_symmetry.space_group_name_H-M   'P 1'
#
loop_
_entity.id
_entity.type
_entity.pdbx_description
1 polymer ?
#
loop_
_entity_poly.entity_id
_entity_poly.type
_entity_poly.pdbx_seq_one_letter_code
_entity_poly.pdbx_strand_id
1 'polypeptide(L)'
;GVIPPSYGGYYPVVTPEGFLTDTPEVAAAKAAHFAEKAKAVAAVGAPYYPYVHSYAYPYIYSTAGAPVVTPEGYIADTAEVAAAKAAHFAEHAKAAHRYRRAISLQ
;
A
#
# COMPACT_ATOMS: atom_id res chain seq x y z
N GLY A 1 16.02 -30.50 -32.98
CA GLY A 1 15.71 -29.80 -31.72
C GLY A 1 16.07 -28.34 -31.89
N VAL A 2 15.16 -27.44 -31.53
CA VAL A 2 15.45 -25.99 -31.57
C VAL A 2 16.33 -25.68 -30.35
N ILE A 3 17.57 -25.25 -30.61
CA ILE A 3 18.49 -24.80 -29.56
C ILE A 3 18.10 -23.33 -29.28
N PRO A 4 17.63 -22.97 -28.07
CA PRO A 4 17.28 -21.59 -27.77
C PRO A 4 18.53 -20.70 -27.81
N PRO A 5 18.41 -19.42 -28.22
CA PRO A 5 19.55 -18.52 -28.29
C PRO A 5 20.21 -18.38 -26.91
N SER A 6 21.51 -18.68 -26.86
CA SER A 6 22.32 -18.55 -25.65
C SER A 6 22.64 -17.08 -25.40
N TYR A 7 22.09 -16.52 -24.32
CA TYR A 7 22.57 -15.27 -23.75
C TYR A 7 23.66 -15.61 -22.73
N GLY A 8 24.93 -15.37 -23.08
CA GLY A 8 26.05 -15.41 -22.13
C GLY A 8 26.47 -16.79 -21.61
N GLY A 9 26.18 -17.88 -22.32
CA GLY A 9 26.60 -19.23 -21.92
C GLY A 9 25.70 -19.90 -20.87
N TYR A 10 24.58 -19.28 -20.51
CA TYR A 10 23.59 -19.88 -19.62
C TYR A 10 22.64 -20.81 -20.38
N TYR A 11 22.51 -22.05 -19.89
CA TYR A 11 21.48 -22.98 -20.30
C TYR A 11 20.41 -23.05 -19.20
N PRO A 12 19.19 -22.53 -19.43
CA PRO A 12 18.15 -22.57 -18.42
C PRO A 12 17.74 -24.02 -18.15
N VAL A 13 17.76 -24.42 -16.88
CA VAL A 13 17.21 -25.72 -16.44
C VAL A 13 15.75 -25.52 -16.10
N VAL A 14 14.90 -26.44 -16.57
CA VAL A 14 13.46 -26.41 -16.29
C VAL A 14 13.19 -27.37 -15.12
N THR A 15 12.47 -26.92 -14.11
CA THR A 15 12.02 -27.75 -12.99
C THR A 15 10.95 -28.76 -13.47
N PRO A 16 10.71 -29.84 -12.72
CA PRO A 16 9.63 -30.78 -13.05
C PRO A 16 8.24 -30.14 -13.20
N GLU A 17 8.03 -28.99 -12.53
CA GLU A 17 6.80 -28.20 -12.56
C GLU A 17 6.71 -27.26 -13.77
N GLY A 18 7.74 -27.24 -14.63
CA GLY A 18 7.76 -26.46 -15.88
C GLY A 18 8.29 -25.04 -15.74
N PHE A 19 8.88 -24.67 -14.60
CA PHE A 19 9.46 -23.34 -14.38
C PHE A 19 10.97 -23.34 -14.64
N LEU A 20 11.56 -22.17 -14.92
CA LEU A 20 13.01 -22.06 -14.96
C LEU A 20 13.60 -22.08 -13.55
N THR A 21 14.67 -22.83 -13.35
CA THR A 21 15.49 -22.72 -12.14
C THR A 21 16.15 -21.35 -12.09
N ASP A 22 16.21 -20.74 -10.91
CA ASP A 22 16.97 -19.51 -10.72
C ASP A 22 18.45 -19.71 -11.11
N THR A 23 19.06 -18.69 -11.71
CA THR A 23 20.52 -18.61 -11.79
C THR A 23 21.09 -18.45 -10.38
N PRO A 24 22.37 -18.78 -10.12
CA PRO A 24 22.98 -18.55 -8.81
C PRO A 24 22.87 -17.09 -8.34
N GLU A 25 22.94 -16.12 -9.25
CA GLU A 25 22.77 -14.69 -8.95
C GLU A 25 21.35 -14.38 -8.48
N VAL A 26 20.32 -14.91 -9.17
CA VAL A 26 18.91 -14.72 -8.80
C VAL A 26 18.60 -15.42 -7.48
N ALA A 27 19.14 -16.61 -7.25
CA ALA A 27 18.99 -17.32 -5.99
C ALA A 27 19.61 -16.54 -4.83
N ALA A 28 20.82 -15.97 -5.01
CA ALA A 28 21.48 -15.13 -4.01
C ALA A 28 20.69 -13.84 -3.73
N ALA A 29 20.21 -13.15 -4.77
CA ALA A 29 19.38 -11.96 -4.62
C ALA A 29 18.06 -12.25 -3.88
N LYS A 30 17.43 -13.37 -4.20
CA LYS A 30 16.19 -13.84 -3.55
C LYS A 30 16.45 -14.16 -2.06
N ALA A 31 17.54 -14.86 -1.75
CA ALA A 31 17.93 -15.14 -0.37
C ALA A 31 18.20 -13.85 0.43
N ALA A 32 18.95 -12.90 -0.15
CA ALA A 32 19.21 -11.60 0.47
C ALA A 32 17.90 -10.82 0.72
N HIS A 33 17.00 -10.80 -0.26
CA HIS A 33 15.70 -10.15 -0.11
C HIS A 33 14.87 -10.78 1.02
N PHE A 34 14.80 -12.11 1.10
CA PHE A 34 14.06 -12.77 2.16
C PHE A 34 14.70 -12.59 3.55
N ALA A 35 16.02 -12.50 3.63
CA ALA A 35 16.70 -12.16 4.88
C ALA A 35 16.36 -10.74 5.35
N GLU A 36 16.39 -9.75 4.46
CA GLU A 36 15.98 -8.37 4.79
C GLU A 36 14.49 -8.30 5.14
N LYS A 37 13.63 -9.02 4.41
CA LYS A 37 12.21 -9.14 4.75
C LYS A 37 12.01 -9.70 6.15
N ALA A 38 12.77 -10.74 6.54
CA ALA A 38 12.70 -11.31 7.88
C ALA A 38 13.16 -10.31 8.95
N LYS A 39 14.24 -9.56 8.70
CA LYS A 39 14.69 -8.48 9.60
C LYS A 39 13.64 -7.39 9.74
N ALA A 40 13.02 -6.95 8.65
CA ALA A 40 11.97 -5.94 8.66
C ALA A 40 10.74 -6.40 9.46
N VAL A 41 10.32 -7.66 9.28
CA VAL A 41 9.22 -8.26 10.06
C VAL A 41 9.58 -8.33 11.55
N ALA A 42 10.79 -8.77 11.88
CA ALA A 42 11.26 -8.83 13.27
C ALA A 42 11.36 -7.45 13.93
N ALA A 43 11.79 -6.42 13.20
CA ALA A 43 11.94 -5.06 13.71
C ALA A 43 10.60 -4.40 14.05
N VAL A 44 9.52 -4.75 13.34
CA VAL A 44 8.19 -4.16 13.56
C VAL A 44 7.44 -4.88 14.70
N GLY A 45 7.86 -6.07 15.12
CA GLY A 45 7.27 -6.82 16.25
C GLY A 45 5.79 -7.17 16.10
N ALA A 46 5.19 -6.91 14.93
CA ALA A 46 3.76 -7.02 14.70
C ALA A 46 3.41 -8.37 14.07
N PRO A 47 2.32 -9.03 14.52
CA PRO A 47 1.78 -10.18 13.83
C PRO A 47 1.43 -9.79 12.39
N TYR A 48 1.83 -10.65 11.45
CA TYR A 48 1.54 -10.52 10.03
C TYR A 48 0.02 -10.51 9.81
N TYR A 49 -0.58 -9.33 9.80
CA TYR A 49 -1.92 -9.10 9.26
C TYR A 49 -1.77 -8.73 7.79
N PRO A 50 -2.22 -9.57 6.84
CA PRO A 50 -2.04 -9.34 5.40
C PRO A 50 -2.84 -8.14 4.85
N TYR A 51 -3.44 -7.32 5.72
CA TYR A 51 -4.30 -6.20 5.33
C TYR A 51 -3.82 -4.82 5.81
N VAL A 52 -2.63 -4.70 6.38
CA VAL A 52 -2.08 -3.39 6.75
C VAL A 52 -0.87 -3.10 5.86
N HIS A 53 -1.15 -2.60 4.65
CA HIS A 53 -0.13 -1.91 3.88
C HIS A 53 0.17 -0.61 4.62
N SER A 54 1.11 -0.65 5.58
CA SER A 54 1.72 0.56 6.08
C SER A 54 2.58 1.10 4.94
N TYR A 55 2.06 2.13 4.27
CA TYR A 55 2.87 2.97 3.42
C TYR A 55 3.90 3.62 4.34
N ALA A 56 5.07 2.99 4.47
CA ALA A 56 6.24 3.56 5.09
C ALA A 56 6.73 4.72 4.22
N TYR A 57 6.00 5.83 4.25
CA TYR A 57 6.55 7.13 3.93
C TYR A 57 7.38 7.57 5.13
N PRO A 58 8.69 7.82 4.97
CA PRO A 58 9.50 8.47 5.99
C PRO A 58 9.18 9.97 6.02
N TYR A 59 7.90 10.31 6.18
CA TYR A 59 7.52 11.66 6.58
C TYR A 59 7.25 11.62 8.07
N ILE A 60 8.34 11.81 8.82
CA ILE A 60 8.29 12.20 10.22
C ILE A 60 7.58 13.55 10.27
N TYR A 61 6.26 13.55 10.35
CA TYR A 61 5.52 14.67 10.93
C TYR A 61 5.56 14.52 12.44
N SER A 62 6.70 14.96 12.97
CA SER A 62 6.91 15.52 14.29
C SER A 62 5.62 16.17 14.87
N THR A 63 5.26 15.77 16.11
CA THR A 63 4.32 16.36 17.09
C THR A 63 2.81 16.04 17.04
N ALA A 64 2.25 15.45 15.99
CA ALA A 64 0.88 14.90 16.06
C ALA A 64 0.97 13.43 16.46
N GLY A 65 0.29 13.05 17.55
CA GLY A 65 0.33 11.70 18.12
C GLY A 65 0.09 10.58 17.09
N ALA A 66 0.52 9.36 17.42
CA ALA A 66 0.33 8.19 16.60
C ALA A 66 -1.12 8.13 16.07
N PRO A 67 -1.33 7.79 14.77
CA PRO A 67 -2.64 7.81 14.18
C PRO A 67 -3.58 6.86 14.93
N VAL A 68 -4.75 7.36 15.32
CA VAL A 68 -5.79 6.55 15.98
C VAL A 68 -6.52 5.74 14.93
N VAL A 69 -6.64 4.43 15.13
CA VAL A 69 -7.37 3.53 14.24
C VAL A 69 -8.77 3.30 14.83
N THR A 70 -9.81 3.48 14.02
CA THR A 70 -11.21 3.20 14.41
C THR A 70 -11.43 1.69 14.52
N PRO A 71 -12.48 1.23 15.23
CA PRO A 71 -12.81 -0.20 15.31
C PRO A 71 -12.99 -0.88 13.96
N GLU A 72 -13.37 -0.13 12.93
CA GLU A 72 -13.57 -0.59 11.55
C GLU A 72 -12.25 -0.65 10.74
N GLY A 73 -11.12 -0.28 11.36
CA GLY A 73 -9.79 -0.34 10.74
C GLY A 73 -9.39 0.89 9.93
N TYR A 74 -10.13 2.00 10.02
CA TYR A 74 -9.78 3.26 9.34
C TYR A 74 -8.96 4.17 10.24
N ILE A 75 -8.20 5.10 9.67
CA ILE A 75 -7.57 6.17 10.44
C ILE A 75 -8.65 7.19 10.83
N ALA A 76 -8.75 7.49 12.12
CA ALA A 76 -9.66 8.51 12.63
C ALA A 76 -9.23 9.88 12.11
N ASP A 77 -10.22 10.72 11.76
CA ASP A 77 -9.96 12.10 11.37
C ASP A 77 -9.26 12.85 12.52
N THR A 78 -8.27 13.68 12.20
CA THR A 78 -7.80 14.70 13.14
C THR A 78 -8.91 15.73 13.39
N ALA A 79 -8.80 16.51 14.45
CA ALA A 79 -9.80 17.55 14.76
C ALA A 79 -9.95 18.55 13.60
N GLU A 80 -8.86 18.89 12.92
CA GLU A 80 -8.83 19.78 11.76
C GLU A 80 -9.56 19.15 10.56
N VAL A 81 -9.33 17.86 10.28
CA VAL A 81 -9.99 17.14 9.19
C VAL A 81 -11.49 17.01 9.46
N ALA A 82 -11.87 16.70 10.70
CA ALA A 82 -13.28 16.62 11.09
C ALA A 82 -13.99 17.98 10.92
N ALA A 83 -13.35 19.08 11.33
CA ALA A 83 -13.88 20.43 11.16
C ALA A 83 -14.02 20.82 9.68
N ALA A 84 -13.00 20.55 8.86
CA ALA A 84 -13.03 20.82 7.43
C ALA A 84 -14.14 20.02 6.72
N LYS A 85 -14.30 18.75 7.08
CA LYS A 85 -15.35 17.87 6.56
C LYS A 85 -16.75 18.39 6.93
N ALA A 86 -16.95 18.83 8.17
CA ALA A 86 -18.21 19.44 8.61
C ALA A 86 -18.54 20.72 7.82
N ALA A 87 -17.55 21.61 7.66
CA ALA A 87 -17.72 22.85 6.88
C ALA A 87 -18.08 22.57 5.41
N HIS A 88 -17.39 21.60 4.79
CA HIS A 88 -17.68 21.18 3.42
C HIS A 88 -19.12 20.68 3.26
N PHE A 89 -19.58 19.79 4.16
CA PHE A 89 -20.95 19.29 4.09
C PHE A 89 -22.00 20.38 4.35
N ALA A 90 -21.70 21.36 5.20
CA ALA A 90 -22.58 22.51 5.40
C ALA A 90 -22.72 23.35 4.11
N GLU A 91 -21.61 23.62 3.41
CA GLU A 91 -21.66 24.33 2.13
C GLU A 91 -22.35 23.52 1.03
N HIS A 92 -22.11 22.20 0.97
CA HIS A 92 -22.80 21.32 0.05
C HIS A 92 -24.33 21.33 0.28
N ALA A 93 -24.77 21.32 1.53
CA ALA A 93 -26.20 21.45 1.88
C ALA A 93 -26.78 22.80 1.46
N LYS A 94 -26.05 23.90 1.67
CA LYS A 94 -26.46 25.24 1.19
C LYS A 94 -26.59 25.28 -0.33
N ALA A 95 -25.62 24.71 -1.05
CA ALA A 95 -25.65 24.62 -2.51
C ALA A 95 -26.85 23.81 -3.00
N ALA A 96 -27.11 22.64 -2.41
CA ALA A 96 -28.28 21.82 -2.72
C ALA A 96 -29.60 22.57 -2.48
N HIS A 97 -29.69 23.34 -1.39
CA HIS A 97 -30.87 24.16 -1.12
C HIS A 97 -31.07 25.28 -2.16
N ARG A 98 -29.99 25.97 -2.53
CA ARG A 98 -30.02 27.00 -3.59
C ARG A 98 -30.48 26.42 -4.92
N TYR A 99 -29.94 25.25 -5.29
CA TYR A 99 -30.34 24.54 -6.51
C TYR A 99 -31.83 24.17 -6.50
N ARG A 100 -32.32 23.57 -5.40
CA ARG A 100 -33.73 23.22 -5.27
C ARG A 100 -34.63 24.45 -5.36
N ARG A 101 -34.23 25.57 -4.75
CA ARG A 101 -34.98 26.83 -4.85
C ARG A 101 -35.00 27.38 -6.29
N ALA A 102 -33.88 27.31 -7.00
CA ALA A 102 -33.81 27.77 -8.38
C ALA A 102 -34.78 27.01 -9.31
N ILE A 103 -34.85 25.69 -9.19
CA ILE A 103 -35.81 24.86 -9.96
C ILE A 103 -37.25 25.20 -9.60
N SER A 104 -37.56 25.45 -8.32
CA SER A 104 -38.93 25.75 -7.90
C SER A 104 -39.48 27.11 -8.37
N LEU A 105 -38.63 27.95 -8.98
CA LEU A 105 -38.99 29.27 -9.49
C LEU A 105 -39.08 29.32 -11.03
N GLN A 106 -38.92 28.17 -11.72
CA GLN A 106 -39.12 28.01 -13.17
C GLN A 106 -40.48 27.39 -13.46
#